data_AF-A0A285GEI0-F1
#
_entry.id   AF-A0A285GEI0-F1
#
_cell.length_a   1.000
_cell.length_b   1.000
_cell.length_c   1.000
_cell.angle_alpha   90.00
_cell.angle_beta   90.00
_cell.angle_gamma   90.00
#
_symmetry.space_group_name_H-M   'P 1'
#
loop_
_entity.id
_entity.type
_entity.pdbx_description
1 polymer ?
#
loop_
_entity_poly.entity_id
_entity_poly.type
_entity_poly.pdbx_seq_one_letter_code
_entity_poly.pdbx_strand_id
1 'polypeptide(L)'
;MLERINECLCFCNITEERIKKEYSEIMVTLFDKGYFPGLKGIPIVESKISNIDGEEGVLTFRGYPAEELAEHCSYEDVCYLLLKEDLPTKEQRDELREEFLCYKDIDRSIANSIAHMDKNLHPMYMLSISVLLLQGSDPTSFNIKNQKENIQRAIRLIAKLPTLIGVYRTKDPNFAQGKEFDSFAHYALYCLDEKSAKNKDLVDIFEQLLILHADHTINNSTFSVRAVGSSHASIFASISSAINSLSGPLHGGANEKVIRMLEEIGSPENVEAYIENKIAEKEKIMGIGHRVYKTYDPRGVYFKNQLLPKIFNEDNPFGIDKHLDNLYKIAQGVEEFALNRFGNKGIYPNVDFWSGLILKAMNIEPSYFTTIFALGRIMGWAAHWLENIESKSAIFRPKQLYKGLDLRHIKTDKRR
;
A
#
# COMPACT_ATOMS: atom_id res chain seq x y z
N MET A 1 -1.29 -11.53 37.80
CA MET A 1 -1.98 -11.33 36.50
C MET A 1 -1.57 -12.42 35.51
N LEU A 2 -0.28 -12.55 35.20
CA LEU A 2 0.23 -13.58 34.27
C LEU A 2 -0.14 -15.02 34.69
N GLU A 3 -0.07 -15.35 35.98
CA GLU A 3 -0.53 -16.67 36.48
C GLU A 3 -1.99 -16.96 36.11
N ARG A 4 -2.89 -16.00 36.31
CA ARG A 4 -4.31 -16.14 35.95
C ARG A 4 -4.52 -16.24 34.44
N ILE A 5 -3.73 -15.52 33.64
CA ILE A 5 -3.77 -15.64 32.18
C ILE A 5 -3.34 -17.05 31.77
N ASN A 6 -2.25 -17.57 32.35
CA ASN A 6 -1.79 -18.92 32.09
C ASN A 6 -2.83 -19.98 32.48
N GLU A 7 -3.46 -19.83 33.65
CA GLU A 7 -4.58 -20.68 34.07
C GLU A 7 -5.73 -20.67 33.05
N CYS A 8 -6.14 -19.48 32.57
CA CYS A 8 -7.16 -19.35 31.52
C CYS A 8 -6.77 -20.02 30.20
N LEU A 9 -5.52 -19.83 29.74
CA LEU A 9 -5.04 -20.43 28.50
C LEU A 9 -4.97 -21.96 28.61
N CYS A 10 -4.51 -22.48 29.75
CA CYS A 10 -4.53 -23.91 30.05
C CYS A 10 -5.95 -24.47 30.10
N PHE A 11 -6.89 -23.76 30.73
CA PHE A 11 -8.31 -24.15 30.78
C PHE A 11 -8.94 -24.23 29.39
N CYS A 12 -8.56 -23.32 28.48
CA CYS A 12 -9.02 -23.31 27.09
C CYS A 12 -8.28 -24.31 26.17
N ASN A 13 -7.39 -25.17 26.71
CA ASN A 13 -6.58 -26.13 25.95
C ASN A 13 -5.74 -25.49 24.83
N ILE A 14 -5.34 -24.23 24.97
CA ILE A 14 -4.47 -23.58 24.00
C ILE A 14 -3.06 -24.07 24.30
N THR A 15 -2.51 -24.92 23.44
CA THR A 15 -1.20 -25.55 23.64
C THR A 15 -0.10 -24.93 22.77
N GLU A 16 -0.44 -24.44 21.58
CA GLU A 16 0.49 -23.81 20.64
C GLU A 16 1.09 -22.52 21.24
N GLU A 17 2.41 -22.48 21.35
CA GLU A 17 3.12 -21.42 22.07
C GLU A 17 2.94 -20.04 21.44
N ARG A 18 2.86 -19.98 20.11
CA ARG A 18 2.56 -18.76 19.36
C ARG A 18 1.18 -18.20 19.72
N ILE A 19 0.14 -19.02 19.68
CA ILE A 19 -1.23 -18.62 20.04
C ILE A 19 -1.31 -18.21 21.52
N LYS A 20 -0.62 -18.94 22.42
CA LYS A 20 -0.53 -18.55 23.83
C LYS A 20 0.04 -17.14 24.00
N LYS A 21 1.13 -16.82 23.29
CA LYS A 21 1.77 -15.49 23.34
C LYS A 21 0.80 -14.41 22.85
N GLU A 22 0.18 -14.62 21.69
CA GLU A 22 -0.79 -13.68 21.11
C GLU A 22 -1.96 -13.40 22.07
N TYR A 23 -2.60 -14.45 22.60
CA TYR A 23 -3.74 -14.27 23.50
C TYR A 23 -3.34 -13.66 24.84
N SER A 24 -2.14 -13.98 25.35
CA SER A 24 -1.60 -13.33 26.53
C SER A 24 -1.45 -11.83 26.33
N GLU A 25 -0.91 -11.38 25.19
CA GLU A 25 -0.76 -9.95 24.88
C GLU A 25 -2.10 -9.21 24.80
N ILE A 26 -3.12 -9.85 24.23
CA ILE A 26 -4.48 -9.31 24.18
C ILE A 26 -5.06 -9.17 25.59
N MET A 27 -4.98 -10.23 26.41
CA MET A 27 -5.51 -10.22 27.78
C MET A 27 -4.79 -9.18 28.64
N VAL A 28 -3.46 -9.10 28.56
CA VAL A 28 -2.67 -8.07 29.26
C VAL A 28 -3.11 -6.68 28.84
N THR A 29 -3.24 -6.42 27.54
CA THR A 29 -3.66 -5.10 27.04
C THR A 29 -5.07 -4.74 27.52
N LEU A 30 -5.98 -5.70 27.51
CA LEU A 30 -7.35 -5.52 28.00
C LEU A 30 -7.37 -5.20 29.50
N PHE A 31 -6.64 -5.96 30.32
CA PHE A 31 -6.58 -5.74 31.77
C PHE A 31 -5.85 -4.45 32.15
N ASP A 32 -4.81 -4.06 31.41
CA ASP A 32 -4.05 -2.83 31.66
C ASP A 32 -4.82 -1.56 31.24
N LYS A 33 -5.40 -1.57 30.04
CA LYS A 33 -5.93 -0.34 29.42
C LYS A 33 -7.45 -0.28 29.36
N GLY A 34 -8.15 -1.42 29.33
CA GLY A 34 -9.60 -1.50 29.11
C GLY A 34 -10.03 -1.17 27.67
N TYR A 35 -9.09 -0.98 26.74
CA TYR A 35 -9.32 -0.81 25.30
C TYR A 35 -8.03 -1.17 24.53
N PHE A 36 -8.10 -1.20 23.19
CA PHE A 36 -6.97 -1.56 22.33
C PHE A 36 -6.52 -0.35 21.48
N PRO A 37 -5.56 0.47 21.96
CA PRO A 37 -5.07 1.62 21.21
C PRO A 37 -4.53 1.21 19.83
N GLY A 38 -5.08 1.81 18.77
CA GLY A 38 -4.69 1.54 17.39
C GLY A 38 -4.91 0.10 16.91
N LEU A 39 -5.75 -0.67 17.62
CA LEU A 39 -6.04 -2.09 17.32
C LEU A 39 -4.79 -2.97 17.23
N LYS A 40 -3.71 -2.58 17.93
CA LYS A 40 -2.44 -3.31 17.95
C LYS A 40 -2.66 -4.76 18.42
N GLY A 41 -2.34 -5.72 17.54
CA GLY A 41 -2.37 -7.15 17.85
C GLY A 41 -3.77 -7.74 17.97
N ILE A 42 -4.80 -7.04 17.49
CA ILE A 42 -6.19 -7.51 17.54
C ILE A 42 -6.60 -8.07 16.18
N PRO A 43 -6.86 -9.39 16.07
CA PRO A 43 -7.53 -9.95 14.91
C PRO A 43 -8.95 -9.40 14.82
N ILE A 44 -9.29 -8.74 13.71
CA ILE A 44 -10.61 -8.11 13.51
C ILE A 44 -11.41 -8.73 12.37
N VAL A 45 -10.76 -9.54 11.52
CA VAL A 45 -11.38 -10.27 10.41
C VAL A 45 -10.62 -11.58 10.20
N GLU A 46 -11.33 -12.57 9.66
CA GLU A 46 -10.69 -13.71 8.98
C GLU A 46 -10.41 -13.30 7.52
N SER A 47 -9.28 -13.75 6.97
CA SER A 47 -8.93 -13.48 5.58
C SER A 47 -8.09 -14.59 4.99
N LYS A 48 -8.30 -14.86 3.69
CA LYS A 48 -7.53 -15.83 2.91
C LYS A 48 -6.61 -15.16 1.89
N ILE A 49 -6.55 -13.83 1.85
CA ILE A 49 -5.91 -13.04 0.77
C ILE A 49 -4.39 -13.05 0.89
N SER A 50 -3.86 -12.74 2.06
CA SER A 50 -2.43 -12.66 2.31
C SER A 50 -2.09 -13.02 3.76
N ASN A 51 -0.84 -13.39 3.99
CA ASN A 51 -0.31 -13.63 5.32
C ASN A 51 1.08 -13.01 5.46
N ILE A 52 1.44 -12.62 6.70
CA ILE A 52 2.77 -12.14 7.05
C ILE A 52 3.30 -12.94 8.22
N ASP A 53 4.48 -13.52 8.06
CA ASP A 53 5.33 -13.89 9.19
C ASP A 53 6.33 -12.75 9.45
N GLY A 54 6.10 -12.02 10.55
CA GLY A 54 6.91 -10.87 10.91
C GLY A 54 8.29 -11.23 11.44
N GLU A 55 8.45 -12.42 12.01
CA GLU A 55 9.71 -12.87 12.61
C GLU A 55 10.61 -13.48 11.52
N GLU A 56 10.04 -14.32 10.65
CA GLU A 56 10.78 -14.96 9.54
C GLU A 56 10.88 -14.07 8.30
N GLY A 57 10.12 -12.97 8.22
CA GLY A 57 10.18 -12.05 7.09
C GLY A 57 9.51 -12.62 5.84
N VAL A 58 8.41 -13.34 6.02
CA VAL A 58 7.67 -13.97 4.91
C VAL A 58 6.41 -13.15 4.61
N LEU A 59 6.15 -12.90 3.33
CA LEU A 59 4.90 -12.34 2.82
C LEU A 59 4.34 -13.28 1.78
N THR A 60 3.10 -13.75 1.96
CA THR A 60 2.44 -14.58 0.96
C THR A 60 1.13 -13.98 0.48
N PHE A 61 0.82 -14.20 -0.79
CA PHE A 61 -0.47 -13.92 -1.41
C PHE A 61 -1.11 -15.25 -1.80
N ARG A 62 -2.28 -15.57 -1.23
CA ARG A 62 -2.96 -16.87 -1.39
C ARG A 62 -2.02 -18.09 -1.18
N GLY A 63 -1.00 -17.93 -0.33
CA GLY A 63 -0.03 -18.98 -0.02
C GLY A 63 1.28 -18.94 -0.84
N TYR A 64 1.35 -18.16 -1.91
CA TYR A 64 2.58 -18.00 -2.72
C TYR A 64 3.46 -16.88 -2.16
N PRO A 65 4.79 -17.07 -2.05
CA PRO A 65 5.71 -16.00 -1.66
C PRO A 65 5.63 -14.80 -2.62
N ALA A 66 5.55 -13.59 -2.08
CA ALA A 66 5.37 -12.39 -2.88
C ALA A 66 6.56 -12.12 -3.81
N GLU A 67 7.77 -12.47 -3.40
CA GLU A 67 9.00 -12.40 -4.19
C GLU A 67 8.99 -13.37 -5.38
N GLU A 68 8.43 -14.57 -5.23
CA GLU A 68 8.31 -15.54 -6.33
C GLU A 68 7.27 -15.05 -7.35
N LEU A 69 6.15 -14.51 -6.86
CA LEU A 69 5.16 -13.87 -7.72
C LEU A 69 5.74 -12.68 -8.47
N ALA A 70 6.57 -11.86 -7.83
CA ALA A 70 7.23 -10.73 -8.49
C ALA A 70 8.23 -11.19 -9.56
N GLU A 71 8.96 -12.28 -9.35
CA GLU A 71 9.95 -12.77 -10.31
C GLU A 71 9.31 -13.52 -11.49
N HIS A 72 8.18 -14.20 -11.28
CA HIS A 72 7.64 -15.19 -12.23
C HIS A 72 6.25 -14.89 -12.80
N CYS A 73 5.52 -13.92 -12.26
CA CYS A 73 4.14 -13.63 -12.64
C CYS A 73 4.00 -12.19 -13.15
N SER A 74 3.02 -11.97 -14.03
CA SER A 74 2.65 -10.62 -14.45
C SER A 74 1.71 -9.95 -13.44
N TYR A 75 1.47 -8.65 -13.60
CA TYR A 75 0.48 -7.94 -12.79
C TYR A 75 -0.91 -8.57 -12.92
N GLU A 76 -1.27 -9.02 -14.13
CA GLU A 76 -2.55 -9.68 -14.39
C GLU A 76 -2.66 -11.02 -13.65
N ASP A 77 -1.57 -11.81 -13.60
CA ASP A 77 -1.55 -13.08 -12.86
C ASP A 77 -1.85 -12.87 -11.37
N VAL A 78 -1.16 -11.91 -10.74
CA VAL A 78 -1.32 -11.63 -9.30
C VAL A 78 -2.68 -10.96 -9.03
N CYS A 79 -3.14 -10.08 -9.90
CA CYS A 79 -4.48 -9.50 -9.75
C CYS A 79 -5.57 -10.58 -9.87
N TYR A 80 -5.43 -11.52 -10.82
CA TYR A 80 -6.34 -12.66 -10.93
C TYR A 80 -6.29 -13.50 -9.65
N LEU A 81 -5.10 -13.88 -9.18
CA LEU A 81 -4.90 -14.63 -7.93
C LEU A 81 -5.63 -14.01 -6.74
N LEU A 82 -5.49 -12.70 -6.54
CA LEU A 82 -6.12 -12.04 -5.39
C LEU A 82 -7.65 -11.97 -5.52
N LEU A 83 -8.17 -11.72 -6.72
CA LEU A 83 -9.61 -11.57 -6.97
C LEU A 83 -10.36 -12.89 -7.19
N LYS A 84 -9.67 -13.95 -7.60
CA LYS A 84 -10.23 -15.25 -8.04
C LYS A 84 -9.66 -16.46 -7.28
N GLU A 85 -8.78 -16.22 -6.33
CA GLU A 85 -8.23 -17.17 -5.35
C GLU A 85 -7.13 -18.13 -5.83
N ASP A 86 -6.93 -18.29 -7.14
CA ASP A 86 -5.87 -19.15 -7.71
C ASP A 86 -5.20 -18.47 -8.92
N LEU A 87 -4.02 -18.93 -9.32
CA LEU A 87 -3.30 -18.40 -10.48
C LEU A 87 -4.08 -18.71 -11.78
N PRO A 88 -4.12 -17.78 -12.75
CA PRO A 88 -4.88 -17.99 -13.97
C PRO A 88 -4.20 -18.99 -14.91
N THR A 89 -4.99 -19.62 -15.79
CA THR A 89 -4.44 -20.18 -17.03
C THR A 89 -3.97 -19.07 -17.96
N LYS A 90 -3.20 -19.43 -18.99
CA LYS A 90 -2.74 -18.47 -20.01
C LYS A 90 -3.91 -17.68 -20.62
N GLU A 91 -4.99 -18.38 -20.96
CA GLU A 91 -6.19 -17.79 -21.56
C GLU A 91 -6.86 -16.81 -20.60
N GLN A 92 -7.01 -17.19 -19.33
CA GLN A 92 -7.61 -16.32 -18.30
C GLN A 92 -6.78 -15.06 -18.03
N ARG A 93 -5.45 -15.17 -18.05
CA ARG A 93 -4.55 -14.02 -17.94
C ARG A 93 -4.68 -13.10 -19.14
N ASP A 94 -4.67 -13.66 -20.35
CA ASP A 94 -4.76 -12.87 -21.57
C ASP A 94 -6.15 -12.19 -21.68
N GLU A 95 -7.23 -12.86 -21.27
CA GLU A 95 -8.57 -12.26 -21.11
C GLU A 95 -8.57 -11.09 -20.11
N LEU A 96 -7.96 -11.24 -18.93
CA LEU A 96 -7.91 -10.16 -17.94
C LEU A 96 -7.09 -8.96 -18.44
N ARG A 97 -5.99 -9.23 -19.15
CA ARG A 97 -5.19 -8.18 -19.81
C ARG A 97 -6.03 -7.40 -20.82
N GLU A 98 -6.76 -8.11 -21.68
CA GLU A 98 -7.67 -7.49 -22.65
C GLU A 98 -8.75 -6.66 -21.95
N GLU A 99 -9.35 -7.17 -20.86
CA GLU A 99 -10.32 -6.40 -20.06
C GLU A 99 -9.70 -5.11 -19.50
N PHE A 100 -8.49 -5.16 -18.93
CA PHE A 100 -7.82 -3.96 -18.43
C PHE A 100 -7.57 -2.93 -19.53
N LEU A 101 -7.05 -3.35 -20.68
CA LEU A 101 -6.72 -2.44 -21.78
C LEU A 101 -7.98 -1.90 -22.47
N CYS A 102 -9.05 -2.70 -22.55
CA CYS A 102 -10.35 -2.29 -23.06
C CYS A 102 -11.02 -1.25 -22.13
N TYR A 103 -10.94 -1.45 -20.82
CA TYR A 103 -11.59 -0.58 -19.83
C TYR A 103 -10.73 0.59 -19.34
N LYS A 104 -9.54 0.81 -19.90
CA LYS A 104 -8.61 1.89 -19.48
C LYS A 104 -9.17 3.30 -19.66
N ASP A 105 -10.04 3.49 -20.65
CA ASP A 105 -10.59 4.80 -20.98
C ASP A 105 -11.65 5.22 -19.94
N ILE A 106 -11.74 6.54 -19.71
CA ILE A 106 -12.67 7.16 -18.78
C ILE A 106 -13.61 8.13 -19.51
N ASP A 107 -14.80 8.36 -18.96
CA ASP A 107 -15.75 9.29 -19.55
C ASP A 107 -15.16 10.70 -19.69
N ARG A 108 -15.48 11.36 -20.81
CA ARG A 108 -14.93 12.69 -21.13
C ARG A 108 -15.23 13.74 -20.06
N SER A 109 -16.40 13.68 -19.42
CA SER A 109 -16.77 14.59 -18.33
C SER A 109 -15.86 14.42 -17.11
N ILE A 110 -15.51 13.18 -16.77
CA ILE A 110 -14.60 12.85 -15.68
C ILE A 110 -13.18 13.27 -16.05
N ALA A 111 -12.71 12.91 -17.26
CA ALA A 111 -11.39 13.31 -17.75
C ALA A 111 -11.20 14.83 -17.72
N ASN A 112 -12.20 15.60 -18.19
CA ASN A 112 -12.19 17.05 -18.12
C ASN A 112 -12.13 17.53 -16.67
N SER A 113 -12.93 16.96 -15.76
CA SER A 113 -12.94 17.35 -14.35
C SER A 113 -11.56 17.18 -13.71
N ILE A 114 -10.85 16.09 -14.03
CA ILE A 114 -9.51 15.79 -13.54
C ILE A 114 -8.47 16.74 -14.16
N ALA A 115 -8.54 16.98 -15.48
CA ALA A 115 -7.64 17.88 -16.18
C ALA A 115 -7.73 19.33 -15.67
N HIS A 116 -8.90 19.76 -15.17
CA HIS A 116 -9.10 21.10 -14.61
C HIS A 116 -8.73 21.21 -13.11
N MET A 117 -8.36 20.11 -12.44
CA MET A 117 -7.88 20.19 -11.05
C MET A 117 -6.58 21.00 -10.99
N ASP A 118 -6.44 21.79 -9.91
CA ASP A 118 -5.25 22.60 -9.63
C ASP A 118 -3.98 21.73 -9.76
N LYS A 119 -2.97 22.21 -10.49
CA LYS A 119 -1.71 21.49 -10.70
C LYS A 119 -0.90 21.23 -9.43
N ASN A 120 -1.16 21.99 -8.36
CA ASN A 120 -0.51 21.87 -7.07
C ASN A 120 -1.29 20.94 -6.12
N LEU A 121 -2.44 20.40 -6.54
CA LEU A 121 -3.15 19.40 -5.76
C LEU A 121 -2.27 18.15 -5.63
N HIS A 122 -2.09 17.63 -4.42
CA HIS A 122 -1.28 16.42 -4.25
C HIS A 122 -1.90 15.24 -5.03
N PRO A 123 -1.11 14.47 -5.80
CA PRO A 123 -1.64 13.37 -6.63
C PRO A 123 -2.53 12.37 -5.88
N MET A 124 -2.24 12.07 -4.61
CA MET A 124 -3.11 11.24 -3.76
C MET A 124 -4.52 11.82 -3.55
N TYR A 125 -4.65 13.14 -3.35
CA TYR A 125 -5.97 13.78 -3.18
C TYR A 125 -6.72 13.81 -4.52
N MET A 126 -6.02 14.08 -5.61
CA MET A 126 -6.58 13.93 -6.95
C MET A 126 -7.11 12.52 -7.16
N LEU A 127 -6.32 11.48 -6.85
CA LEU A 127 -6.71 10.09 -7.05
C LEU A 127 -7.97 9.74 -6.24
N SER A 128 -8.02 10.16 -4.97
CA SER A 128 -9.18 9.97 -4.09
C SER A 128 -10.46 10.60 -4.66
N ILE A 129 -10.39 11.85 -5.14
CA ILE A 129 -11.53 12.56 -5.73
C ILE A 129 -11.96 11.85 -7.03
N SER A 130 -10.99 11.49 -7.86
CA SER A 130 -11.22 10.89 -9.18
C SER A 130 -11.90 9.52 -9.09
N VAL A 131 -11.55 8.70 -8.08
CA VAL A 131 -12.24 7.43 -7.81
C VAL A 131 -13.72 7.64 -7.45
N LEU A 132 -14.06 8.70 -6.71
CA LEU A 132 -15.46 9.04 -6.42
C LEU A 132 -16.18 9.59 -7.65
N LEU A 133 -15.49 10.32 -8.54
CA LEU A 133 -16.07 10.74 -9.82
C LEU A 133 -16.43 9.53 -10.69
N LEU A 134 -15.58 8.49 -10.73
CA LEU A 134 -15.89 7.23 -11.42
C LEU A 134 -17.15 6.55 -10.89
N GLN A 135 -17.46 6.68 -9.60
CA GLN A 135 -18.71 6.16 -9.04
C GLN A 135 -19.95 6.80 -9.70
N GLY A 136 -19.87 8.07 -10.09
CA GLY A 136 -20.96 8.78 -10.75
C GLY A 136 -21.33 8.19 -12.12
N SER A 137 -20.39 7.51 -12.78
CA SER A 137 -20.63 6.78 -14.04
C SER A 137 -21.16 5.36 -13.85
N ASP A 138 -21.21 4.85 -12.61
CA ASP A 138 -21.87 3.58 -12.28
C ASP A 138 -23.08 3.83 -11.36
N PRO A 139 -24.27 4.10 -11.95
CA PRO A 139 -25.48 4.36 -11.18
C PRO A 139 -25.94 3.14 -10.37
N THR A 140 -25.41 1.95 -10.64
CA THR A 140 -25.75 0.70 -9.94
C THR A 140 -24.76 0.34 -8.84
N SER A 141 -23.70 1.13 -8.65
CA SER A 141 -22.59 0.86 -7.71
C SER A 141 -23.03 0.70 -6.25
N PHE A 142 -24.20 1.19 -5.87
CA PHE A 142 -24.80 0.98 -4.54
C PHE A 142 -25.32 -0.45 -4.34
N ASN A 143 -25.60 -1.19 -5.41
CA ASN A 143 -26.08 -2.57 -5.33
C ASN A 143 -24.89 -3.54 -5.33
N ILE A 144 -24.51 -3.95 -4.13
CA ILE A 144 -23.38 -4.86 -3.89
C ILE A 144 -23.80 -6.34 -3.77
N LYS A 145 -25.05 -6.70 -4.10
CA LYS A 145 -25.52 -8.09 -3.93
C LYS A 145 -25.04 -9.04 -5.04
N ASN A 146 -24.62 -8.51 -6.19
CA ASN A 146 -24.17 -9.29 -7.32
C ASN A 146 -22.64 -9.39 -7.33
N GLN A 147 -22.11 -10.52 -6.86
CA GLN A 147 -20.67 -10.78 -6.78
C GLN A 147 -19.96 -10.70 -8.14
N LYS A 148 -20.57 -11.21 -9.22
CA LYS A 148 -19.99 -11.13 -10.57
C LYS A 148 -19.84 -9.68 -11.02
N GLU A 149 -20.87 -8.86 -10.81
CA GLU A 149 -20.81 -7.43 -11.15
C GLU A 149 -19.79 -6.69 -10.26
N ASN A 150 -19.69 -7.05 -8.98
CA ASN A 150 -18.72 -6.46 -8.06
C ASN A 150 -17.28 -6.74 -8.47
N ILE A 151 -16.97 -7.96 -8.92
CA ILE A 151 -15.66 -8.30 -9.47
C ILE A 151 -15.41 -7.47 -10.75
N GLN A 152 -16.39 -7.37 -11.64
CA GLN A 152 -16.28 -6.56 -12.85
C GLN A 152 -16.08 -5.06 -12.55
N ARG A 153 -16.73 -4.52 -11.52
CA ARG A 153 -16.47 -3.15 -11.03
C ARG A 153 -15.05 -3.00 -10.51
N ALA A 154 -14.52 -3.98 -9.78
CA ALA A 154 -13.13 -3.98 -9.33
C ALA A 154 -12.16 -3.93 -10.51
N ILE A 155 -12.34 -4.81 -11.51
CA ILE A 155 -11.51 -4.85 -12.71
C ILE A 155 -11.57 -3.51 -13.46
N ARG A 156 -12.78 -2.98 -13.71
CA ARG A 156 -12.96 -1.67 -14.37
C ARG A 156 -12.34 -0.52 -13.60
N LEU A 157 -12.35 -0.56 -12.27
CA LEU A 157 -11.74 0.48 -11.44
C LEU A 157 -10.21 0.40 -11.50
N ILE A 158 -9.64 -0.80 -11.37
CA ILE A 158 -8.20 -1.05 -11.52
C ILE A 158 -7.71 -0.58 -12.90
N ALA A 159 -8.42 -0.95 -13.97
CA ALA A 159 -8.13 -0.56 -15.35
C ALA A 159 -8.03 0.97 -15.54
N LYS A 160 -8.89 1.74 -14.88
CA LYS A 160 -8.98 3.20 -15.08
C LYS A 160 -7.97 3.99 -14.27
N LEU A 161 -7.44 3.44 -13.19
CA LEU A 161 -6.61 4.16 -12.24
C LEU A 161 -5.40 4.86 -12.88
N PRO A 162 -4.61 4.20 -13.76
CA PRO A 162 -3.49 4.87 -14.41
C PRO A 162 -3.91 6.03 -15.32
N THR A 163 -5.00 5.91 -16.09
CA THR A 163 -5.55 7.01 -16.89
C THR A 163 -5.89 8.23 -16.02
N LEU A 164 -6.42 8.06 -14.81
CA LEU A 164 -6.68 9.19 -13.89
C LEU A 164 -5.40 9.98 -13.59
N ILE A 165 -4.30 9.25 -13.35
CA ILE A 165 -2.97 9.82 -13.08
C ILE A 165 -2.42 10.52 -14.32
N GLY A 166 -2.49 9.85 -15.47
CA GLY A 166 -2.02 10.39 -16.74
C GLY A 166 -2.72 11.69 -17.10
N VAL A 167 -4.06 11.71 -17.07
CA VAL A 167 -4.87 12.90 -17.35
C VAL A 167 -4.54 14.04 -16.39
N TYR A 168 -4.37 13.76 -15.10
CA TYR A 168 -4.02 14.79 -14.13
C TYR A 168 -2.62 15.38 -14.37
N ARG A 169 -1.64 14.53 -14.67
CA ARG A 169 -0.24 14.89 -14.92
C ARG A 169 -0.09 15.73 -16.19
N THR A 170 -0.70 15.29 -17.28
CA THR A 170 -0.56 15.94 -18.59
C THR A 170 -1.57 17.06 -18.82
N LYS A 171 -2.63 17.12 -18.00
CA LYS A 171 -3.79 18.00 -18.19
C LYS A 171 -4.50 17.77 -19.53
N ASP A 172 -4.27 16.62 -20.16
CA ASP A 172 -4.94 16.21 -21.41
C ASP A 172 -6.02 15.16 -21.13
N PRO A 173 -7.32 15.49 -21.30
CA PRO A 173 -8.43 14.56 -21.14
C PRO A 173 -8.39 13.33 -22.04
N ASN A 174 -7.65 13.38 -23.16
CA ASN A 174 -7.57 12.29 -24.13
C ASN A 174 -6.23 11.54 -24.10
N PHE A 175 -5.39 11.79 -23.09
CA PHE A 175 -4.00 11.34 -23.04
C PHE A 175 -3.77 9.84 -23.37
N ALA A 176 -4.66 8.96 -22.89
CA ALA A 176 -4.58 7.51 -23.10
C ALA A 176 -5.45 6.98 -24.26
N GLN A 177 -6.29 7.82 -24.88
CA GLN A 177 -7.25 7.38 -25.90
C GLN A 177 -6.54 6.96 -27.19
N GLY A 178 -6.98 5.83 -27.77
CA GLY A 178 -6.41 5.30 -29.01
C GLY A 178 -4.97 4.80 -28.91
N LYS A 179 -4.40 4.72 -27.69
CA LYS A 179 -3.09 4.12 -27.44
C LYS A 179 -3.24 2.63 -27.15
N GLU A 180 -2.32 1.84 -27.69
CA GLU A 180 -2.19 0.41 -27.48
C GLU A 180 -1.02 0.12 -26.55
N PHE A 181 -1.16 -0.91 -25.72
CA PHE A 181 -0.18 -1.33 -24.73
C PHE A 181 -0.15 -2.85 -24.65
N ASP A 182 1.00 -3.40 -24.24
CA ASP A 182 1.19 -4.86 -24.20
C ASP A 182 0.76 -5.50 -22.88
N SER A 183 0.66 -4.72 -21.81
CA SER A 183 0.30 -5.18 -20.46
C SER A 183 -0.23 -4.03 -19.61
N PHE A 184 -0.80 -4.35 -18.44
CA PHE A 184 -1.17 -3.34 -17.46
C PHE A 184 0.04 -2.52 -17.00
N ALA A 185 1.19 -3.16 -16.79
CA ALA A 185 2.41 -2.47 -16.34
C ALA A 185 2.94 -1.48 -17.39
N HIS A 186 2.95 -1.86 -18.69
CA HIS A 186 3.33 -0.96 -19.78
C HIS A 186 2.38 0.26 -19.82
N TYR A 187 1.07 0.02 -19.81
CA TYR A 187 0.05 1.07 -19.76
C TYR A 187 0.21 1.99 -18.54
N ALA A 188 0.40 1.42 -17.35
CA ALA A 188 0.51 2.18 -16.13
C ALA A 188 1.79 3.04 -16.08
N LEU A 189 2.91 2.50 -16.55
CA LEU A 189 4.16 3.25 -16.66
C LEU A 189 4.03 4.38 -17.68
N TYR A 190 3.36 4.16 -18.83
CA TYR A 190 3.11 5.21 -19.82
C TYR A 190 2.33 6.40 -19.24
N CYS A 191 1.36 6.14 -18.36
CA CYS A 191 0.62 7.20 -17.67
C CYS A 191 1.47 8.05 -16.72
N LEU A 192 2.56 7.48 -16.19
CA LEU A 192 3.50 8.15 -15.30
C LEU A 192 4.63 8.84 -16.08
N ASP A 193 5.24 8.14 -17.05
CA ASP A 193 6.31 8.63 -17.91
C ASP A 193 6.34 7.86 -19.25
N GLU A 194 6.08 8.56 -20.36
CA GLU A 194 6.06 7.98 -21.71
C GLU A 194 7.44 7.51 -22.21
N LYS A 195 8.53 8.11 -21.74
CA LYS A 195 9.90 7.76 -22.14
C LYS A 195 10.32 6.47 -21.45
N SER A 196 10.07 6.36 -20.14
CA SER A 196 10.37 5.16 -19.36
C SER A 196 9.57 3.96 -19.85
N ALA A 197 8.31 4.15 -20.25
CA ALA A 197 7.45 3.11 -20.80
C ALA A 197 7.94 2.49 -22.12
N LYS A 198 8.85 3.14 -22.85
CA LYS A 198 9.46 2.58 -24.08
C LYS A 198 10.57 1.59 -23.80
N ASN A 199 11.09 1.53 -22.57
CA ASN A 199 12.13 0.60 -22.17
C ASN A 199 11.48 -0.61 -21.49
N LYS A 200 11.60 -1.78 -22.13
CA LYS A 200 11.02 -3.02 -21.62
C LYS A 200 11.53 -3.41 -20.24
N ASP A 201 12.83 -3.24 -19.97
CA ASP A 201 13.41 -3.59 -18.67
C ASP A 201 12.85 -2.69 -17.56
N LEU A 202 12.58 -1.41 -17.85
CA LEU A 202 11.90 -0.53 -16.89
C LEU A 202 10.43 -0.90 -16.67
N VAL A 203 9.72 -1.35 -17.72
CA VAL A 203 8.35 -1.88 -17.60
C VAL A 203 8.34 -3.13 -16.71
N ASP A 204 9.28 -4.05 -16.92
CA ASP A 204 9.39 -5.28 -16.14
C ASP A 204 9.72 -4.95 -14.67
N ILE A 205 10.72 -4.09 -14.39
CA ILE A 205 11.02 -3.63 -13.02
C ILE A 205 9.81 -2.97 -12.36
N PHE A 206 9.05 -2.16 -13.12
CA PHE A 206 7.86 -1.49 -12.62
C PHE A 206 6.74 -2.48 -12.27
N GLU A 207 6.54 -3.53 -13.08
CA GLU A 207 5.59 -4.61 -12.80
C GLU A 207 5.91 -5.31 -11.48
N GLN A 208 7.18 -5.68 -11.26
CA GLN A 208 7.63 -6.32 -10.03
C GLN A 208 7.42 -5.40 -8.80
N LEU A 209 7.68 -4.09 -8.97
CA LEU A 209 7.39 -3.10 -7.93
C LEU A 209 5.90 -3.05 -7.59
N LEU A 210 5.00 -3.08 -8.59
CA LEU A 210 3.56 -3.09 -8.36
C LEU A 210 3.10 -4.37 -7.64
N ILE A 211 3.61 -5.53 -8.04
CA ILE A 211 3.30 -6.83 -7.42
C ILE A 211 3.72 -6.85 -5.93
N LEU A 212 4.92 -6.37 -5.60
CA LEU A 212 5.37 -6.31 -4.20
C LEU A 212 4.56 -5.30 -3.36
N HIS A 213 3.81 -4.41 -4.01
CA HIS A 213 2.85 -3.53 -3.37
C HIS A 213 1.40 -4.04 -3.44
N ALA A 214 1.13 -5.23 -3.97
CA ALA A 214 -0.22 -5.75 -4.22
C ALA A 214 -1.11 -5.79 -2.99
N ASP A 215 -0.61 -6.38 -1.90
CA ASP A 215 -1.30 -6.44 -0.62
C ASP A 215 -0.32 -6.50 0.56
N HIS A 216 -0.81 -6.18 1.77
CA HIS A 216 -0.01 -6.30 2.99
C HIS A 216 -0.91 -6.48 4.21
N THR A 217 -1.83 -7.44 4.15
CA THR A 217 -2.80 -7.77 5.20
C THR A 217 -3.64 -6.55 5.63
N ILE A 218 -4.05 -6.49 6.90
CA ILE A 218 -4.87 -5.41 7.47
C ILE A 218 -4.01 -4.21 7.89
N ASN A 219 -3.22 -3.68 6.96
CA ASN A 219 -2.62 -2.35 7.11
C ASN A 219 -3.70 -1.25 7.15
N ASN A 220 -3.36 -0.02 7.52
CA ASN A 220 -4.34 1.03 7.81
C ASN A 220 -5.28 1.36 6.63
N SER A 221 -4.80 1.28 5.38
CA SER A 221 -5.64 1.54 4.20
C SER A 221 -6.55 0.36 3.89
N THR A 222 -6.06 -0.87 4.00
CA THR A 222 -6.90 -2.07 3.91
C THR A 222 -7.97 -2.12 5.02
N PHE A 223 -7.64 -1.73 6.26
CA PHE A 223 -8.63 -1.59 7.32
C PHE A 223 -9.70 -0.54 6.98
N SER A 224 -9.31 0.57 6.34
CA SER A 224 -10.26 1.60 5.91
C SER A 224 -11.25 1.06 4.86
N VAL A 225 -10.77 0.27 3.90
CA VAL A 225 -11.61 -0.46 2.94
C VAL A 225 -12.61 -1.36 3.66
N ARG A 226 -12.14 -2.18 4.62
CA ARG A 226 -13.01 -3.09 5.38
C ARG A 226 -14.02 -2.33 6.21
N ALA A 227 -13.62 -1.25 6.87
CA ALA A 227 -14.50 -0.44 7.70
C ALA A 227 -15.62 0.23 6.89
N VAL A 228 -15.27 0.90 5.79
CA VAL A 228 -16.26 1.53 4.91
C VAL A 228 -17.11 0.46 4.18
N GLY A 229 -16.50 -0.63 3.72
CA GLY A 229 -17.20 -1.75 3.11
C GLY A 229 -18.17 -2.47 4.04
N SER A 230 -17.89 -2.50 5.36
CA SER A 230 -18.75 -3.15 6.36
C SER A 230 -20.12 -2.48 6.52
N SER A 231 -20.27 -1.23 6.09
CA SER A 231 -21.58 -0.55 5.98
C SER A 231 -22.24 -0.74 4.61
N HIS A 232 -21.74 -1.68 3.80
CA HIS A 232 -22.16 -1.96 2.42
C HIS A 232 -21.95 -0.79 1.44
N ALA A 233 -20.94 0.05 1.70
CA ALA A 233 -20.55 1.08 0.74
C ALA A 233 -19.97 0.45 -0.54
N SER A 234 -20.11 1.17 -1.66
CA SER A 234 -19.57 0.74 -2.95
C SER A 234 -18.05 0.56 -2.90
N ILE A 235 -17.52 -0.21 -3.86
CA ILE A 235 -16.08 -0.36 -4.01
C ILE A 235 -15.39 0.99 -4.21
N PHE A 236 -15.98 1.90 -4.98
CA PHE A 236 -15.43 3.24 -5.23
C PHE A 236 -15.25 4.04 -3.92
N ALA A 237 -16.29 4.08 -3.07
CA ALA A 237 -16.21 4.76 -1.78
C ALA A 237 -15.16 4.10 -0.86
N SER A 238 -15.09 2.77 -0.87
CA SER A 238 -14.14 2.00 -0.06
C SER A 238 -12.69 2.24 -0.52
N ILE A 239 -12.42 2.21 -1.82
CA ILE A 239 -11.08 2.49 -2.39
C ILE A 239 -10.69 3.96 -2.19
N SER A 240 -11.61 4.91 -2.36
CA SER A 240 -11.35 6.32 -2.05
C SER A 240 -10.95 6.51 -0.57
N SER A 241 -11.61 5.81 0.36
CA SER A 241 -11.22 5.81 1.78
C SER A 241 -9.81 5.24 2.01
N ALA A 242 -9.44 4.20 1.25
CA ALA A 242 -8.13 3.57 1.32
C ALA A 242 -7.02 4.52 0.84
N ILE A 243 -7.27 5.23 -0.26
CA ILE A 243 -6.36 6.25 -0.82
C ILE A 243 -6.13 7.37 0.20
N ASN A 244 -7.20 7.89 0.81
CA ASN A 244 -7.07 8.90 1.87
C ASN A 244 -6.29 8.39 3.08
N SER A 245 -6.57 7.16 3.52
CA SER A 245 -5.83 6.51 4.61
C SER A 245 -4.35 6.29 4.27
N LEU A 246 -4.03 5.92 3.03
CA LEU A 246 -2.66 5.74 2.54
C LEU A 246 -1.91 7.07 2.41
N SER A 247 -2.59 8.17 2.07
CA SER A 247 -1.99 9.51 1.96
C SER A 247 -1.44 10.06 3.28
N GLY A 248 -1.80 9.45 4.41
CA GLY A 248 -1.37 9.90 5.73
C GLY A 248 0.15 9.80 5.91
N PRO A 249 0.79 10.76 6.59
CA PRO A 249 2.24 10.80 6.76
C PRO A 249 2.83 9.66 7.61
N LEU A 250 1.97 8.85 8.24
CA LEU A 250 2.31 7.67 9.04
C LEU A 250 2.05 6.35 8.28
N HIS A 251 1.70 6.42 6.99
CA HIS A 251 1.46 5.27 6.11
C HIS A 251 2.28 5.40 4.82
N GLY A 252 1.66 5.50 3.64
CA GLY A 252 2.34 5.39 2.34
C GLY A 252 3.16 6.60 1.89
N GLY A 253 3.16 7.71 2.65
CA GLY A 253 4.02 8.87 2.38
C GLY A 253 5.48 8.70 2.81
N ALA A 254 5.89 7.50 3.22
CA ALA A 254 7.25 7.25 3.71
C ALA A 254 8.29 7.23 2.59
N ASN A 255 7.96 6.68 1.42
CA ASN A 255 8.87 6.58 0.27
C ASN A 255 9.35 7.95 -0.25
N GLU A 256 8.46 8.94 -0.33
CA GLU A 256 8.82 10.32 -0.67
C GLU A 256 9.78 10.94 0.36
N LYS A 257 9.51 10.70 1.66
CA LYS A 257 10.34 11.21 2.75
C LYS A 257 11.72 10.56 2.81
N VAL A 258 11.85 9.32 2.35
CA VAL A 258 13.15 8.66 2.21
C VAL A 258 14.01 9.44 1.21
N ILE A 259 13.48 9.77 0.03
CA ILE A 259 14.24 10.56 -0.95
C ILE A 259 14.65 11.92 -0.39
N ARG A 260 13.73 12.64 0.26
CA ARG A 260 14.05 13.93 0.91
C ARG A 260 15.14 13.78 1.98
N MET A 261 15.08 12.72 2.79
CA MET A 261 16.10 12.42 3.79
C MET A 261 17.48 12.16 3.14
N LEU A 262 17.53 11.40 2.04
CA LEU A 262 18.77 11.13 1.31
C LEU A 262 19.34 12.43 0.70
N GLU A 263 18.48 13.31 0.18
CA GLU A 263 18.86 14.63 -0.33
C GLU A 263 19.40 15.54 0.78
N GLU A 264 18.79 15.53 1.98
CA GLU A 264 19.25 16.28 3.16
C GLU A 264 20.62 15.81 3.68
N ILE A 265 20.90 14.50 3.60
CA ILE A 265 22.21 13.94 3.99
C ILE A 265 23.30 14.45 3.03
N GLY A 266 23.00 14.57 1.75
CA GLY A 266 23.85 15.20 0.72
C GLY A 266 25.02 14.33 0.24
N SER A 267 25.76 13.65 1.13
CA SER A 267 26.85 12.74 0.75
C SER A 267 27.00 11.55 1.71
N PRO A 268 27.56 10.41 1.25
CA PRO A 268 27.72 9.21 2.08
C PRO A 268 28.48 9.44 3.39
N GLU A 269 29.44 10.36 3.41
CA GLU A 269 30.25 10.68 4.59
C GLU A 269 29.45 11.35 5.71
N ASN A 270 28.30 11.97 5.38
CA ASN A 270 27.44 12.65 6.34
C ASN A 270 26.42 11.72 7.02
N VAL A 271 26.29 10.47 6.55
CA VAL A 271 25.25 9.53 6.99
C VAL A 271 25.28 9.32 8.50
N GLU A 272 26.45 8.99 9.06
CA GLU A 272 26.59 8.69 10.48
C GLU A 272 26.18 9.89 11.36
N ALA A 273 26.71 11.08 11.05
CA ALA A 273 26.40 12.30 11.78
C ALA A 273 24.91 12.67 11.70
N TYR A 274 24.31 12.56 10.51
CA TYR A 274 22.89 12.86 10.31
C TYR A 274 22.00 11.91 11.12
N ILE A 275 22.27 10.60 11.07
CA ILE A 275 21.44 9.61 11.78
C ILE A 275 21.60 9.75 13.30
N GLU A 276 22.82 9.93 13.82
CA GLU A 276 23.02 10.12 15.26
C GLU A 276 22.31 11.38 15.78
N ASN A 277 22.27 12.46 14.98
CA ASN A 277 21.47 13.65 15.31
C ASN A 277 19.96 13.34 15.39
N LYS A 278 19.40 12.62 14.40
CA LYS A 278 18.00 12.17 14.44
C LYS A 278 17.68 11.34 15.69
N ILE A 279 18.60 10.45 16.08
CA ILE A 279 18.45 9.65 17.31
C ILE A 279 18.44 10.54 18.55
N ALA A 280 19.38 11.49 18.65
CA ALA A 280 19.49 12.41 19.78
C ALA A 280 18.22 13.26 19.96
N GLU A 281 17.61 13.68 18.84
CA GLU A 281 16.36 14.45 18.81
C GLU A 281 15.09 13.58 18.92
N LYS A 282 15.24 12.25 19.00
CA LYS A 282 14.13 11.27 19.03
C LYS A 282 13.24 11.34 17.79
N GLU A 283 13.82 11.73 16.67
CA GLU A 283 13.15 11.72 15.38
C GLU A 283 13.20 10.31 14.75
N LYS A 284 12.25 10.05 13.84
CA LYS A 284 12.21 8.79 13.10
C LYS A 284 13.13 8.86 11.88
N ILE A 285 13.86 7.78 11.63
CA ILE A 285 14.61 7.58 10.39
C ILE A 285 13.63 7.03 9.34
N MET A 286 13.46 7.74 8.24
CA MET A 286 12.48 7.39 7.22
C MET A 286 12.87 6.10 6.51
N GLY A 287 11.89 5.22 6.25
CA GLY A 287 12.14 3.89 5.65
C GLY A 287 12.75 2.84 6.60
N ILE A 288 13.03 3.19 7.87
CA ILE A 288 13.59 2.27 8.86
C ILE A 288 12.54 1.89 9.91
N GLY A 289 12.39 0.59 10.14
CA GLY A 289 11.47 -0.01 11.09
C GLY A 289 10.12 -0.35 10.48
N HIS A 290 9.48 -1.37 11.05
CA HIS A 290 8.19 -1.87 10.59
C HIS A 290 7.32 -2.35 11.76
N ARG A 291 6.00 -2.23 11.60
CA ARG A 291 5.04 -2.55 12.66
C ARG A 291 4.95 -4.06 12.93
N VAL A 292 4.97 -4.84 11.86
CA VAL A 292 4.89 -6.32 11.83
C VAL A 292 6.30 -6.91 11.83
N TYR A 293 7.04 -6.79 10.73
CA TYR A 293 8.42 -7.27 10.63
C TYR A 293 9.32 -6.86 11.82
N LYS A 294 10.03 -7.87 12.34
CA LYS A 294 11.15 -7.79 13.28
C LYS A 294 12.46 -8.23 12.63
N THR A 295 12.39 -8.64 11.37
CA THR A 295 13.51 -8.86 10.46
C THR A 295 13.42 -7.89 9.28
N TYR A 296 14.28 -8.07 8.28
CA TYR A 296 14.23 -7.31 7.04
C TYR A 296 12.93 -7.61 6.28
N ASP A 297 12.25 -6.57 5.78
CA ASP A 297 11.08 -6.72 4.92
C ASP A 297 11.45 -7.47 3.62
N PRO A 298 10.81 -8.62 3.29
CA PRO A 298 11.17 -9.42 2.12
C PRO A 298 11.10 -8.63 0.81
N ARG A 299 10.19 -7.67 0.72
CA ARG A 299 10.05 -6.80 -0.46
C ARG A 299 11.23 -5.86 -0.59
N GLY A 300 11.70 -5.31 0.53
CA GLY A 300 12.89 -4.47 0.58
C GLY A 300 14.15 -5.25 0.22
N VAL A 301 14.26 -6.50 0.69
CA VAL A 301 15.33 -7.43 0.29
C VAL A 301 15.30 -7.69 -1.20
N TYR A 302 14.13 -7.95 -1.78
CA TYR A 302 13.97 -8.16 -3.22
C TYR A 302 14.37 -6.92 -4.03
N PHE A 303 13.92 -5.72 -3.62
CA PHE A 303 14.33 -4.47 -4.27
C PHE A 303 15.85 -4.30 -4.26
N LYS A 304 16.48 -4.51 -3.10
CA LYS A 304 17.93 -4.41 -2.94
C LYS A 304 18.70 -5.41 -3.79
N ASN A 305 18.27 -6.67 -3.80
CA ASN A 305 19.07 -7.76 -4.35
C ASN A 305 18.77 -8.03 -5.82
N GLN A 306 17.56 -7.72 -6.29
CA GLN A 306 17.11 -8.05 -7.65
C GLN A 306 16.89 -6.83 -8.54
N LEU A 307 16.26 -5.76 -8.02
CA LEU A 307 15.89 -4.62 -8.87
C LEU A 307 16.97 -3.54 -8.95
N LEU A 308 17.48 -3.09 -7.80
CA LEU A 308 18.48 -2.01 -7.74
C LEU A 308 19.77 -2.34 -8.50
N PRO A 309 20.31 -3.58 -8.49
CA PRO A 309 21.50 -3.92 -9.29
C PRO A 309 21.25 -3.86 -10.80
N LYS A 310 20.02 -4.08 -11.27
CA LYS A 310 19.66 -3.91 -12.69
C LYS A 310 19.66 -2.42 -13.09
N ILE A 311 19.38 -1.53 -12.13
CA ILE A 311 19.29 -0.08 -12.35
C ILE A 311 20.63 0.63 -12.21
N PHE A 312 21.36 0.33 -11.13
CA PHE A 312 22.55 1.06 -10.68
C PHE A 312 23.85 0.29 -10.97
N ASN A 313 23.90 -0.48 -12.06
CA ASN A 313 25.14 -1.14 -12.49
C ASN A 313 26.06 -0.20 -13.30
N GLU A 314 27.30 -0.65 -13.48
CA GLU A 314 28.37 0.11 -14.14
C GLU A 314 28.07 0.44 -15.62
N ASP A 315 27.30 -0.40 -16.31
CA ASP A 315 26.92 -0.18 -17.71
C ASP A 315 25.92 0.98 -17.88
N ASN A 316 25.32 1.44 -16.78
CA ASN A 316 24.35 2.52 -16.73
C ASN A 316 23.27 2.45 -17.83
N PRO A 317 22.53 1.32 -17.93
CA PRO A 317 21.63 1.04 -19.05
C PRO A 317 20.48 2.04 -19.18
N PHE A 318 20.17 2.75 -18.10
CA PHE A 318 19.07 3.71 -18.03
C PHE A 318 19.52 5.18 -18.02
N GLY A 319 20.83 5.45 -18.08
CA GLY A 319 21.36 6.82 -18.09
C GLY A 319 21.15 7.55 -16.76
N ILE A 320 21.29 6.84 -15.65
CA ILE A 320 21.30 7.36 -14.28
C ILE A 320 22.35 8.46 -14.16
N ASP A 321 21.92 9.62 -13.66
CA ASP A 321 22.80 10.76 -13.44
C ASP A 321 23.59 10.62 -12.13
N LYS A 322 24.63 11.46 -11.98
CA LYS A 322 25.50 11.46 -10.78
C LYS A 322 24.75 11.78 -9.49
N HIS A 323 23.66 12.54 -9.57
CA HIS A 323 22.91 12.92 -8.39
C HIS A 323 22.12 11.72 -7.86
N LEU A 324 21.42 10.99 -8.73
CA LEU A 324 20.69 9.78 -8.36
C LEU A 324 21.63 8.64 -7.94
N ASP A 325 22.77 8.47 -8.62
CA ASP A 325 23.83 7.54 -8.20
C ASP A 325 24.35 7.87 -6.78
N ASN A 326 24.54 9.16 -6.47
CA ASN A 326 24.93 9.60 -5.14
C ASN A 326 23.84 9.29 -4.09
N LEU A 327 22.56 9.51 -4.39
CA LEU A 327 21.47 9.14 -3.48
C LEU A 327 21.45 7.63 -3.19
N TYR A 328 21.75 6.78 -4.18
CA TYR A 328 21.86 5.34 -3.98
C TYR A 328 23.00 4.98 -3.02
N LYS A 329 24.19 5.59 -3.17
CA LYS A 329 25.32 5.40 -2.26
C LYS A 329 25.02 5.86 -0.84
N ILE A 330 24.32 6.99 -0.68
CA ILE A 330 23.85 7.46 0.63
C ILE A 330 22.90 6.41 1.24
N ALA A 331 21.96 5.88 0.47
CA ALA A 331 21.01 4.89 0.97
C ALA A 331 21.69 3.59 1.41
N GLN A 332 22.73 3.14 0.70
CA GLN A 332 23.55 2.01 1.13
C GLN A 332 24.24 2.28 2.48
N GLY A 333 24.81 3.48 2.67
CA GLY A 333 25.39 3.88 3.96
C GLY A 333 24.34 3.95 5.08
N VAL A 334 23.15 4.48 4.80
CA VAL A 334 22.05 4.55 5.79
C VAL A 334 21.58 3.15 6.19
N GLU A 335 21.46 2.24 5.22
CA GLU A 335 21.14 0.84 5.50
C GLU A 335 22.21 0.21 6.39
N GLU A 336 23.48 0.30 6.01
CA GLU A 336 24.59 -0.32 6.75
C GLU A 336 24.62 0.18 8.19
N PHE A 337 24.51 1.50 8.38
CA PHE A 337 24.42 2.10 9.70
C PHE A 337 23.22 1.55 10.49
N ALA A 338 22.03 1.50 9.86
CA ALA A 338 20.82 1.05 10.53
C ALA A 338 20.89 -0.43 10.95
N LEU A 339 21.45 -1.30 10.10
CA LEU A 339 21.64 -2.72 10.40
C LEU A 339 22.59 -2.89 11.60
N ASN A 340 23.72 -2.19 11.60
CA ASN A 340 24.71 -2.25 12.69
C ASN A 340 24.15 -1.70 14.00
N ARG A 341 23.40 -0.59 13.95
CA ARG A 341 22.92 0.14 15.13
C ARG A 341 21.64 -0.46 15.72
N PHE A 342 20.75 -0.98 14.89
CA PHE A 342 19.39 -1.33 15.28
C PHE A 342 18.95 -2.75 14.89
N GLY A 343 19.72 -3.49 14.09
CA GLY A 343 19.37 -4.86 13.69
C GLY A 343 19.09 -5.77 14.89
N ASN A 344 19.95 -5.72 15.91
CA ASN A 344 19.77 -6.45 17.18
C ASN A 344 18.51 -6.05 17.98
N LYS A 345 17.82 -4.96 17.59
CA LYS A 345 16.56 -4.49 18.18
C LYS A 345 15.35 -4.83 17.32
N GLY A 346 15.53 -5.59 16.24
CA GLY A 346 14.44 -5.94 15.33
C GLY A 346 13.97 -4.78 14.44
N ILE A 347 14.86 -3.83 14.14
CA ILE A 347 14.56 -2.62 13.37
C ILE A 347 15.41 -2.64 12.10
N TYR A 348 14.75 -2.83 10.96
CA TYR A 348 15.35 -3.00 9.65
C TYR A 348 14.70 -2.06 8.62
N PRO A 349 15.34 -1.84 7.46
CA PRO A 349 14.68 -1.15 6.36
C PRO A 349 13.39 -1.85 5.94
N ASN A 350 12.38 -1.05 5.58
CA ASN A 350 11.10 -1.52 5.05
C ASN A 350 11.01 -1.32 3.53
N VAL A 351 9.90 -1.76 2.92
CA VAL A 351 9.66 -1.62 1.48
C VAL A 351 9.84 -0.20 0.92
N ASP A 352 9.54 0.83 1.71
CA ASP A 352 9.58 2.22 1.27
C ASP A 352 11.01 2.78 1.17
N PHE A 353 11.97 2.13 1.83
CA PHE A 353 13.37 2.59 1.85
C PHE A 353 14.02 2.57 0.47
N TRP A 354 13.79 1.50 -0.30
CA TRP A 354 14.40 1.33 -1.63
C TRP A 354 13.49 1.78 -2.77
N SER A 355 12.16 1.79 -2.56
CA SER A 355 11.20 2.01 -3.65
C SER A 355 11.34 3.39 -4.30
N GLY A 356 11.63 4.44 -3.53
CA GLY A 356 11.81 5.79 -4.06
C GLY A 356 12.96 5.90 -5.07
N LEU A 357 14.06 5.17 -4.87
CA LEU A 357 15.21 5.19 -5.77
C LEU A 357 14.90 4.51 -7.10
N ILE A 358 14.15 3.40 -7.07
CA ILE A 358 13.65 2.72 -8.27
C ILE A 358 12.75 3.67 -9.07
N LEU A 359 11.84 4.38 -8.40
CA LEU A 359 10.92 5.30 -9.07
C LEU A 359 11.64 6.55 -9.62
N LYS A 360 12.64 7.09 -8.92
CA LYS A 360 13.51 8.17 -9.44
C LYS A 360 14.24 7.73 -10.71
N ALA A 361 14.72 6.48 -10.78
CA ALA A 361 15.39 5.94 -11.96
C ALA A 361 14.46 5.85 -13.19
N MET A 362 13.15 5.76 -12.95
CA MET A 362 12.10 5.82 -13.99
C MET A 362 11.65 7.25 -14.30
N ASN A 363 12.39 8.28 -13.83
CA ASN A 363 12.08 9.70 -14.01
C ASN A 363 10.73 10.14 -13.40
N ILE A 364 10.28 9.44 -12.35
CA ILE A 364 9.01 9.74 -11.69
C ILE A 364 9.23 10.80 -10.60
N GLU A 365 8.36 11.80 -10.57
CA GLU A 365 8.37 12.83 -9.54
C GLU A 365 7.95 12.26 -8.17
N PRO A 366 8.66 12.59 -7.07
CA PRO A 366 8.37 12.06 -5.73
C PRO A 366 6.91 12.20 -5.26
N SER A 367 6.20 13.26 -5.67
CA SER A 367 4.78 13.47 -5.34
C SER A 367 3.84 12.37 -5.86
N TYR A 368 4.28 11.57 -6.84
CA TYR A 368 3.53 10.44 -7.38
C TYR A 368 3.88 9.08 -6.75
N PHE A 369 4.90 8.98 -5.88
CA PHE A 369 5.34 7.69 -5.33
C PHE A 369 4.25 6.96 -4.54
N THR A 370 3.53 7.66 -3.68
CA THR A 370 2.39 7.08 -2.95
C THR A 370 1.22 6.74 -3.87
N THR A 371 1.07 7.46 -4.99
CA THR A 371 0.05 7.18 -6.01
C THR A 371 0.36 5.85 -6.72
N ILE A 372 1.64 5.55 -6.96
CA ILE A 372 2.09 4.26 -7.51
C ILE A 372 1.93 3.15 -6.48
N PHE A 373 2.19 3.43 -5.21
CA PHE A 373 1.84 2.50 -4.12
C PHE A 373 0.35 2.16 -4.18
N ALA A 374 -0.54 3.13 -4.41
CA ALA A 374 -1.97 2.88 -4.59
C ALA A 374 -2.29 2.06 -5.85
N LEU A 375 -1.54 2.24 -6.96
CA LEU A 375 -1.66 1.40 -8.16
C LEU A 375 -1.30 -0.07 -7.89
N GLY A 376 -0.31 -0.34 -7.05
CA GLY A 376 -0.02 -1.70 -6.61
C GLY A 376 -1.11 -2.21 -5.66
N ARG A 377 -1.45 -1.42 -4.65
CA ARG A 377 -2.31 -1.84 -3.53
C ARG A 377 -3.78 -2.04 -3.88
N ILE A 378 -4.25 -1.49 -5.01
CA ILE A 378 -5.67 -1.56 -5.38
C ILE A 378 -6.18 -2.99 -5.57
N MET A 379 -5.37 -3.92 -6.06
CA MET A 379 -5.80 -5.32 -6.19
C MET A 379 -6.07 -5.96 -4.83
N GLY A 380 -5.20 -5.72 -3.83
CA GLY A 380 -5.42 -6.16 -2.45
C GLY A 380 -6.63 -5.49 -1.82
N TRP A 381 -6.78 -4.17 -1.98
CA TRP A 381 -7.97 -3.47 -1.49
C TRP A 381 -9.26 -4.01 -2.11
N ALA A 382 -9.29 -4.26 -3.42
CA ALA A 382 -10.43 -4.83 -4.10
C ALA A 382 -10.75 -6.24 -3.60
N ALA A 383 -9.73 -7.11 -3.47
CA ALA A 383 -9.89 -8.45 -2.91
C ALA A 383 -10.45 -8.39 -1.48
N HIS A 384 -9.93 -7.49 -0.63
CA HIS A 384 -10.42 -7.33 0.74
C HIS A 384 -11.87 -6.81 0.77
N TRP A 385 -12.25 -5.89 -0.12
CA TRP A 385 -13.64 -5.45 -0.22
C TRP A 385 -14.57 -6.59 -0.67
N LEU A 386 -14.15 -7.39 -1.66
CA LEU A 386 -14.89 -8.56 -2.15
C LEU A 386 -15.09 -9.63 -1.06
N GLU A 387 -14.03 -9.99 -0.33
CA GLU A 387 -14.13 -10.97 0.76
C GLU A 387 -15.03 -10.46 1.91
N ASN A 388 -15.06 -9.14 2.17
CA ASN A 388 -15.95 -8.54 3.16
C ASN A 388 -17.44 -8.68 2.79
N ILE A 389 -17.79 -8.41 1.53
CA ILE A 389 -19.17 -8.49 1.08
C ILE A 389 -19.67 -9.94 0.94
N GLU A 390 -18.78 -10.87 0.59
CA GLU A 390 -19.11 -12.30 0.45
C GLU A 390 -19.32 -12.98 1.80
N SER A 391 -18.47 -12.67 2.79
CA SER A 391 -18.55 -13.22 4.14
C SER A 391 -19.75 -12.75 4.97
N LYS A 392 -20.57 -11.80 4.45
CA LYS A 392 -21.65 -11.12 5.21
C LYS A 392 -21.15 -10.61 6.56
N SER A 393 -19.93 -10.08 6.57
CA SER A 393 -19.28 -9.57 7.78
C SER A 393 -20.13 -8.51 8.49
N ALA A 394 -20.10 -8.51 9.83
CA ALA A 394 -20.81 -7.52 10.62
C ALA A 394 -20.24 -6.11 10.38
N ILE A 395 -21.09 -5.09 10.51
CA ILE A 395 -20.66 -3.69 10.46
C ILE A 395 -19.62 -3.42 11.55
N PHE A 396 -18.51 -2.77 11.20
CA PHE A 396 -17.55 -2.29 12.19
C PHE A 396 -18.12 -1.10 12.95
N ARG A 397 -18.48 -1.36 14.20
CA ARG A 397 -19.04 -0.38 15.13
C ARG A 397 -18.44 -0.55 16.53
N PRO A 398 -17.16 -0.18 16.72
CA PRO A 398 -16.47 -0.36 18.00
C PRO A 398 -17.06 0.53 19.10
N LYS A 399 -16.77 0.20 20.36
CA LYS A 399 -17.02 1.06 21.51
C LYS A 399 -15.81 1.95 21.79
N GLN A 400 -16.06 3.10 22.42
CA GLN A 400 -15.02 3.92 23.03
C GLN A 400 -15.10 3.83 24.56
N LEU A 401 -13.95 3.96 25.22
CA LEU A 401 -13.89 4.18 26.67
C LEU A 401 -14.07 5.69 26.93
N TYR A 402 -15.27 6.09 27.34
CA TYR A 402 -15.54 7.50 27.65
C TYR A 402 -14.82 7.92 28.93
N LYS A 403 -13.91 8.89 28.83
CA LYS A 403 -13.21 9.54 29.96
C LYS A 403 -13.52 11.03 30.07
N GLY A 404 -14.69 11.44 29.55
CA GLY A 404 -15.16 12.82 29.64
C GLY A 404 -15.89 13.11 30.95
N LEU A 405 -16.53 14.28 31.01
CA LEU A 405 -17.28 14.72 32.18
C LEU A 405 -18.65 14.04 32.24
N ASP A 406 -19.17 13.84 33.46
CA ASP A 406 -20.52 13.34 33.68
C ASP A 406 -21.60 14.25 33.09
N LEU A 407 -22.84 13.77 33.10
CA LEU A 407 -24.02 14.50 32.66
C LEU A 407 -24.09 15.88 33.32
N ARG A 408 -24.09 16.93 32.50
CA ARG A 408 -24.24 18.33 32.94
C ARG A 408 -25.42 18.95 32.21
N HIS A 409 -26.35 19.51 32.97
CA HIS A 409 -27.51 20.21 32.43
C HIS A 409 -27.24 21.72 32.34
N ILE A 410 -27.69 22.34 31.24
CA ILE A 410 -27.63 23.79 31.07
C ILE A 410 -28.63 24.43 32.04
N LYS A 411 -28.17 25.37 32.87
CA LYS A 411 -29.06 26.22 33.69
C LYS A 411 -29.49 27.41 32.83
N THR A 412 -30.78 27.54 32.57
CA THR A 412 -31.35 28.62 31.76
C THR A 412 -31.66 29.90 32.54
N ASP A 413 -31.32 29.96 33.83
CA ASP A 413 -31.48 31.18 34.62
C ASP A 413 -30.38 32.20 34.31
N LYS A 414 -30.82 33.35 33.77
CA LYS A 414 -30.02 34.50 33.36
C LYS A 414 -29.21 35.07 34.53
N ARG A 415 -28.05 34.49 34.81
CA ARG A 415 -26.89 35.11 35.49
C ARG A 415 -25.66 34.19 35.38
N ARG A 416 -25.32 33.80 34.15
CA ARG A 416 -23.95 33.58 33.65
C ARG A 416 -23.99 33.34 32.15
#